data_AF-A0A1C5C4E1-F1
#
_entry.id   AF-A0A1C5C4E1-F1
#
_cell.length_a   1.000
_cell.length_b   1.000
_cell.length_c   1.000
_cell.angle_alpha   90.00
_cell.angle_beta   90.00
_cell.angle_gamma   90.00
#
_symmetry.space_group_name_H-M   'P 1'
#
loop_
_entity.id
_entity.type
_entity.pdbx_description
1 polymer ?
#
loop_
_entity_poly.entity_id
_entity_poly.type
_entity_poly.pdbx_seq_one_letter_code
_entity_poly.pdbx_strand_id
1 'polypeptide(L)' 'MFFCRLHDGYGPLGVDGLDDDRIALYMLAQRLSLTAGPLRLLDGDFPNRAFMTGIAEYNLTKALELVGA' A
#
# COMPACT_ATOMS: atom_id res chain seq x y z
N MET A 1 -0.01 8.24 -8.99
CA MET A 1 0.03 8.88 -7.65
C MET A 1 1.20 8.23 -6.91
N PHE A 2 2.32 8.94 -6.77
CA PHE A 2 3.50 8.45 -6.06
C PHE A 2 3.35 8.82 -4.58
N PHE A 3 3.30 7.84 -3.69
CA PHE A 3 3.34 8.10 -2.26
C PHE A 3 4.74 7.79 -1.75
N CYS A 4 5.48 8.83 -1.35
CA CYS A 4 6.77 8.70 -0.69
C CYS A 4 6.56 7.96 0.65
N ARG A 5 7.23 6.83 0.84
CA ARG A 5 7.34 6.21 2.16
C ARG A 5 8.32 7.04 2.96
N LEU A 6 7.82 7.85 3.89
CA LEU A 6 8.65 8.58 4.83
C LEU A 6 9.24 7.56 5.82
N HIS A 7 10.57 7.55 5.93
CA HIS A 7 11.30 6.65 6.82
C HIS A 7 10.95 6.91 8.29
N ASP A 8 11.09 5.90 9.16
CA ASP A 8 10.74 5.95 10.59
C ASP A 8 11.48 7.07 11.38
N GLY A 9 12.50 7.67 10.76
CA GLY A 9 13.25 8.81 11.30
C GLY A 9 12.63 10.20 11.08
N TYR A 10 11.46 10.31 10.45
CA TYR A 10 10.77 11.59 10.26
C TYR A 10 10.04 12.04 11.53
N GLY A 11 10.82 12.40 12.56
CA GLY A 11 10.34 12.91 13.84
C GLY A 11 9.31 14.06 13.77
N PRO A 12 9.35 14.98 12.78
CA PRO A 12 8.33 16.03 12.66
C PRO A 12 6.91 15.55 12.32
N LEU A 13 6.73 14.29 11.94
CA LEU A 13 5.42 13.72 11.60
C LEU A 13 4.80 12.89 12.74
N GLY A 14 5.55 12.64 13.82
CA GLY A 14 5.04 11.98 15.01
C GLY A 14 4.12 12.94 15.76
N VAL A 15 2.82 12.65 15.75
CA VAL A 15 1.82 13.37 16.54
C VAL A 15 1.13 12.40 17.48
N ASP A 16 0.98 12.78 18.74
CA ASP A 16 0.33 11.97 19.75
C ASP A 16 -1.19 11.94 19.56
N GLY A 17 -1.84 10.91 20.10
CA GLY A 17 -3.31 10.80 20.13
C GLY A 17 -3.95 10.46 18.79
N LEU A 18 -3.20 9.86 17.86
CA LEU A 18 -3.78 9.31 16.65
C LEU A 18 -4.68 8.11 16.99
N ASP A 19 -5.79 8.04 16.28
CA ASP A 19 -6.75 6.94 16.34
C ASP A 19 -6.18 5.75 15.57
N ASP A 20 -5.75 4.72 16.28
CA ASP A 20 -5.09 3.53 15.74
C ASP A 20 -5.99 2.77 14.74
N ASP A 21 -7.29 2.71 15.00
CA ASP A 21 -8.25 2.06 14.09
C ASP A 21 -8.35 2.84 12.77
N ARG A 22 -8.34 4.17 12.86
CA ARG A 22 -8.33 5.03 11.67
C ARG A 22 -7.02 4.91 10.89
N ILE A 23 -5.89 4.78 11.57
CA ILE A 23 -4.60 4.51 10.91
C ILE A 23 -4.66 3.17 10.18
N ALA A 24 -5.13 2.11 10.86
CA ALA A 24 -5.26 0.78 10.28
C ALA A 24 -6.14 0.79 9.02
N LEU A 25 -7.27 1.51 9.06
CA LEU A 25 -8.16 1.70 7.91
C LEU A 25 -7.44 2.39 6.74
N TYR A 26 -6.72 3.47 6.97
CA TYR A 26 -6.00 4.16 5.90
C TYR A 26 -4.84 3.33 5.34
N MET A 27 -4.15 2.57 6.19
CA MET A 27 -3.12 1.63 5.74
C MET A 27 -3.73 0.55 4.85
N LEU A 28 -4.86 -0.04 5.25
CA LEU A 28 -5.57 -1.03 4.43
C LEU A 28 -5.99 -0.42 3.08
N ALA A 29 -6.62 0.77 3.09
CA ALA A 29 -7.03 1.46 1.87
C ALA A 29 -5.84 1.75 0.93
N GLN A 30 -4.69 2.14 1.48
CA GLN A 30 -3.46 2.35 0.72
C GLN A 30 -2.96 1.05 0.08
N ARG A 31 -2.93 -0.07 0.83
CA ARG A 31 -2.51 -1.38 0.30
C ARG A 31 -3.42 -1.86 -0.81
N LEU A 32 -4.73 -1.70 -0.66
CA LEU A 32 -5.70 -2.05 -1.70
C LEU A 32 -5.51 -1.21 -2.96
N SER A 33 -5.27 0.10 -2.83
CA SER A 33 -4.95 0.98 -3.97
C SER A 33 -3.66 0.56 -4.68
N LEU A 34 -2.61 0.22 -3.92
CA LEU A 34 -1.34 -0.29 -4.45
C LEU A 34 -1.42 -1.71 -5.02
N THR A 35 -2.53 -2.42 -4.79
CA THR A 35 -2.83 -3.70 -5.45
C THR A 35 -3.62 -3.47 -6.73
N ALA A 36 -4.71 -2.68 -6.65
CA ALA A 36 -5.59 -2.40 -7.78
C ALA A 36 -4.91 -1.62 -8.91
N GLY A 37 -4.03 -0.67 -8.58
CA GLY A 37 -3.30 0.12 -9.56
C GLY A 37 -2.45 -0.73 -10.52
N PRO A 38 -1.52 -1.55 -10.01
CA PRO A 38 -0.74 -2.49 -10.84
C PRO A 38 -1.61 -3.48 -11.62
N LEU A 39 -2.67 -4.04 -11.02
CA LEU A 39 -3.58 -4.94 -11.74
C LEU A 39 -4.23 -4.24 -12.94
N ARG A 40 -4.69 -3.00 -12.78
CA ARG A 40 -5.25 -2.21 -13.89
C ARG A 40 -4.22 -1.88 -14.96
N LEU A 41 -2.94 -1.73 -14.60
CA LEU A 41 -1.86 -1.56 -15.58
C LEU A 41 -1.58 -2.86 -16.34
N LEU A 42 -1.73 -4.02 -15.69
CA LEU A 42 -1.58 -5.34 -16.30
C LEU A 42 -2.72 -5.70 -17.26
N ASP A 43 -3.88 -5.06 -17.14
CA ASP A 43 -4.96 -5.14 -18.12
C ASP A 43 -4.59 -4.49 -19.47
N GLY A 44 -3.55 -3.65 -19.50
CA GLY A 44 -3.00 -3.04 -20.72
C GLY A 44 -1.61 -3.59 -21.10
N ASP A 45 -0.97 -2.88 -22.04
CA ASP A 45 0.35 -3.24 -22.59
C ASP A 45 1.53 -2.79 -21.72
N PHE A 46 1.40 -2.87 -20.39
CA PHE A 46 2.49 -2.45 -19.51
C PHE A 46 3.73 -3.34 -19.74
N PRO A 47 4.90 -2.76 -20.08
CA PRO A 47 6.03 -3.52 -20.61
C PRO A 47 6.69 -4.45 -19.57
N ASN A 48 6.67 -4.08 -18.28
CA ASN A 48 7.24 -4.90 -17.21
C ASN A 48 6.14 -5.52 -16.34
N ARG A 49 5.47 -6.54 -16.89
CA ARG A 49 4.36 -7.24 -16.24
C ARG A 49 4.78 -7.91 -14.94
N ALA A 50 5.92 -8.63 -14.95
CA ALA A 50 6.41 -9.34 -13.76
C ALA A 50 6.64 -8.40 -12.57
N PHE A 51 7.19 -7.20 -12.82
CA PHE A 51 7.37 -6.18 -11.80
C PHE A 51 6.03 -5.69 -11.23
N MET A 52 5.03 -5.43 -12.08
CA MET A 52 3.70 -5.02 -11.63
C MET A 52 2.99 -6.11 -10.84
N THR A 53 3.09 -7.37 -11.28
CA THR A 53 2.58 -8.53 -10.54
C THR A 53 3.21 -8.62 -9.16
N GLY A 54 4.53 -8.50 -9.05
CA GLY A 54 5.23 -8.53 -7.76
C GLY A 54 4.79 -7.41 -6.82
N ILE A 55 4.54 -6.20 -7.33
CA ILE A 55 3.98 -5.10 -6.52
C ILE A 55 2.57 -5.42 -6.05
N ALA A 56 1.71 -5.96 -6.92
CA ALA A 56 0.35 -6.32 -6.58
C ALA A 56 0.31 -7.41 -5.50
N GLU A 57 1.06 -8.49 -5.69
CA GLU A 57 1.14 -9.62 -4.76
C GLU A 57 1.67 -9.18 -3.39
N TYR A 58 2.75 -8.40 -3.35
CA TYR A 58 3.30 -7.90 -2.10
C TYR A 58 2.29 -7.06 -1.31
N ASN A 59 1.58 -6.14 -1.98
CA ASN A 59 0.61 -5.29 -1.29
C ASN A 59 -0.67 -6.04 -0.91
N LEU A 60 -1.07 -7.04 -1.69
CA LEU A 60 -2.19 -7.91 -1.34
C LEU A 60 -1.89 -8.72 -0.07
N THR A 61 -0.72 -9.35 0.02
CA THR A 61 -0.28 -10.05 1.24
C THR A 61 -0.28 -9.11 2.45
N LYS A 62 0.24 -7.89 2.29
CA LYS A 62 0.22 -6.89 3.36
C LYS A 62 -1.19 -6.39 3.73
N ALA A 63 -2.14 -6.40 2.80
CA ALA A 63 -3.53 -6.09 3.10
C ALA A 63 -4.17 -7.22 3.93
N LEU A 64 -3.91 -8.49 3.58
CA LEU A 64 -4.42 -9.66 4.31
C LEU A 64 -3.89 -9.72 5.75
N GLU A 65 -2.59 -9.44 5.93
CA GLU A 65 -1.97 -9.33 7.27
C GLU A 65 -2.69 -8.30 8.17
N LEU A 66 -3.17 -7.17 7.60
CA LEU A 66 -3.87 -6.13 8.36
C LEU A 66 -5.28 -6.54 8.81
N VAL A 67 -5.92 -7.47 8.11
CA VAL A 67 -7.29 -7.93 8.43
C VAL A 67 -7.32 -9.30 9.11
N GLY A 68 -6.15 -9.91 9.35
CA GLY A 68 -6.01 -11.22 10.00
C GLY A 68 -6.52 -12.39 9.16
N ALA A 69 -6.42 -12.28 7.82
CA ALA A 69 -6.85 -13.31 6.87
C ALA A 69 -5.72 -14.25 6.45
#